data_AF-A0A4Q4X740-F1
#
_entry.id   AF-A0A4Q4X740-F1
#
_cell.length_a   1.000
_cell.length_b   1.000
_cell.length_c   1.000
_cell.angle_alpha   90.00
_cell.angle_beta   90.00
_cell.angle_gamma   90.00
#
_symmetry.space_group_name_H-M   'P 1'
#
loop_
_entity.id
_entity.type
_entity.pdbx_description
1 polymer ?
#
loop_
_entity_poly.entity_id
_entity_poly.type
_entity_poly.pdbx_seq_one_letter_code
_entity_poly.pdbx_strand_id
1 'polypeptide(L)'
;MASLPEVTGGACKSCLDFFRQPHEKKECANSAKSKHFTGYKPPGSQRLNPFESIDVRETFSWTYGLRFDPTVEDPSAIPHEVSKHLRCENYHWEATSNMPHFKEAVVNYSRSCLAVGRSLVKIFALSLDLPEDFLADKFSYPDAALALNYYPPIEVPKCTTDPTSRASIGSHTDFQLFTML
;
A
#
# COMPACT_ATOMS: atom_id res chain seq x y z
N MET A 1 -2.53 11.50 -21.48
CA MET A 1 -2.37 10.58 -20.33
C MET A 1 -0.89 10.47 -20.02
N ALA A 2 -0.50 10.58 -18.75
CA ALA A 2 0.88 10.34 -18.34
C ALA A 2 1.29 8.88 -18.63
N SER A 3 2.57 8.65 -18.95
CA SER A 3 3.09 7.30 -19.19
C SER A 3 3.30 6.51 -17.88
N LEU A 4 3.34 5.17 -17.90
CA LEU A 4 3.61 4.36 -16.70
C LEU A 4 4.92 4.72 -15.96
N PRO A 5 6.04 5.00 -16.65
CA PRO A 5 7.26 5.51 -16.01
C PRO A 5 7.05 6.86 -15.29
N GLU A 6 6.20 7.72 -15.83
CA GLU A 6 5.87 9.02 -15.26
C GLU A 6 4.98 8.89 -14.01
N VAL A 7 4.01 7.97 -14.02
CA VAL A 7 3.16 7.66 -12.85
C VAL A 7 4.00 7.10 -11.70
N THR A 8 4.85 6.11 -11.98
CA THR A 8 5.72 5.48 -10.98
C THR A 8 6.74 6.49 -10.43
N GLY A 9 7.37 7.28 -11.30
CA GLY A 9 8.30 8.34 -10.91
C GLY A 9 7.64 9.42 -10.05
N GLY A 10 6.43 9.85 -10.41
CA GLY A 10 5.66 10.85 -9.65
C GLY A 10 5.26 10.37 -8.25
N ALA A 11 4.84 9.11 -8.14
CA ALA A 11 4.54 8.49 -6.84
C ALA A 11 5.80 8.30 -5.99
N CYS A 12 6.91 7.83 -6.59
CA CYS A 12 8.19 7.69 -5.90
C CYS A 12 8.70 9.04 -5.37
N LYS A 13 8.67 10.09 -6.19
CA LYS A 13 9.04 11.44 -5.76
C LYS A 13 8.18 11.93 -4.59
N SER A 14 6.85 11.84 -4.73
CA SER A 14 5.92 12.26 -3.67
C SER A 14 6.09 11.46 -2.38
N CYS A 15 6.40 10.17 -2.50
CA CYS A 15 6.73 9.27 -1.39
C CYS A 15 8.01 9.72 -0.66
N LEU A 16 9.08 10.03 -1.40
CA LEU A 16 10.31 10.59 -0.83
C LEU A 16 10.07 11.94 -0.14
N ASP A 17 9.29 12.82 -0.77
CA ASP A 17 8.93 14.11 -0.19
C ASP A 17 8.17 13.92 1.14
N PHE A 18 7.28 12.92 1.23
CA PHE A 18 6.57 12.58 2.46
C PHE A 18 7.51 12.10 3.56
N PHE A 19 8.37 11.10 3.28
CA PHE A 19 9.23 10.48 4.27
C PHE A 19 10.37 11.38 4.76
N ARG A 20 10.77 12.37 3.96
CA ARG A 20 11.79 13.38 4.30
C ARG A 20 11.28 14.55 5.13
N GLN A 21 9.98 14.62 5.41
CA GLN A 21 9.43 15.61 6.33
C GLN A 21 9.94 15.41 7.76
N PRO A 22 9.91 16.46 8.60
CA PRO A 22 10.06 16.31 10.05
C PRO A 22 9.12 15.25 10.61
N HIS A 23 9.58 14.51 11.61
CA HIS A 23 8.85 13.41 12.22
C HIS A 23 7.45 13.83 12.67
N GLU A 24 7.31 15.02 13.25
CA GLU A 24 6.05 15.56 13.76
C GLU A 24 4.99 15.70 12.65
N LYS A 25 5.41 16.01 11.42
CA LYS A 25 4.52 16.10 10.26
C LYS A 25 4.07 14.72 9.78
N LYS A 26 4.96 13.73 9.79
CA LYS A 26 4.61 12.34 9.44
C LYS A 26 3.66 11.74 10.49
N GLU A 27 3.90 12.02 11.77
CA GLU A 27 3.07 11.59 12.90
C GLU A 27 1.65 12.15 12.88
N CYS A 28 1.40 13.28 12.20
CA CYS A 28 0.04 13.77 11.96
C CYS A 28 -0.81 12.72 11.24
N ALA A 29 -0.21 11.88 10.40
CA ALA A 29 -0.86 10.81 9.64
C ALA A 29 -0.68 9.42 10.25
N ASN A 30 -0.31 9.30 11.53
CA ASN A 30 -0.06 8.01 12.17
C ASN A 30 -1.28 7.09 12.10
N SER A 31 -1.07 5.87 11.62
CA SER A 31 -2.10 4.86 11.42
C SER A 31 -2.78 4.37 12.70
N ALA A 32 -2.17 4.56 13.88
CA ALA A 32 -2.83 4.30 15.16
C ALA A 32 -4.00 5.26 15.44
N LYS A 33 -4.05 6.41 14.76
CA LYS A 33 -5.15 7.39 14.84
C LYS A 33 -6.25 7.13 13.78
N SER A 34 -5.98 6.23 12.84
CA SER A 34 -6.88 5.85 11.75
C SER A 34 -7.82 4.72 12.18
N LYS A 35 -9.05 4.74 11.65
CA LYS A 35 -10.05 3.70 11.95
C LYS A 35 -9.67 2.33 11.37
N HIS A 36 -9.00 2.31 10.21
CA HIS A 36 -8.64 1.08 9.50
C HIS A 36 -7.13 0.89 9.40
N PHE A 37 -6.35 1.50 10.30
CA PHE A 37 -4.89 1.38 10.35
C PHE A 37 -4.19 1.80 9.05
N THR A 38 -4.80 2.75 8.33
CA THR A 38 -4.22 3.39 7.14
C THR A 38 -3.42 4.64 7.52
N GLY A 39 -2.45 5.02 6.70
CA GLY A 39 -1.51 6.10 6.97
C GLY A 39 -0.14 5.61 7.43
N TYR A 40 0.57 6.48 8.15
CA TYR A 40 1.97 6.36 8.52
C TYR A 40 2.21 5.39 9.68
N LYS A 41 3.28 4.61 9.58
CA LYS A 41 3.81 3.70 10.60
C LYS A 41 5.28 4.08 10.82
N PRO A 42 5.63 4.62 12.00
CA PRO A 42 7.00 5.02 12.28
C PRO A 42 7.94 3.83 12.44
N PRO A 43 9.27 4.04 12.38
CA PRO A 43 10.24 2.99 12.67
C PRO A 43 9.98 2.38 14.05
N GLY A 44 10.14 1.07 14.18
CA GLY A 44 9.95 0.38 15.46
C GLY A 44 8.49 0.09 15.82
N SER A 45 7.52 0.42 14.95
CA SER A 45 6.09 0.19 15.21
C SER A 45 5.58 -1.17 14.73
N GLN A 46 6.39 -1.91 13.97
CA GLN A 46 6.00 -3.19 13.39
C GLN A 46 7.05 -4.27 13.69
N ARG A 47 6.59 -5.52 13.76
CA ARG A 47 7.44 -6.70 13.85
C ARG A 47 6.79 -7.83 13.07
N LEU A 48 7.11 -7.91 11.78
CA LEU A 48 6.52 -8.93 10.90
C LEU A 48 6.99 -10.35 11.26
N ASN A 49 8.27 -10.51 11.61
CA ASN A 49 8.78 -11.77 12.12
C ASN A 49 8.96 -11.70 13.65
N PRO A 50 8.19 -12.48 14.44
CA PRO A 50 8.28 -12.45 15.91
C PRO A 50 9.64 -12.92 16.45
N PHE A 51 10.44 -13.61 15.64
CA PHE A 51 11.75 -14.16 16.00
C PHE A 51 12.93 -13.27 15.56
N GLU A 52 12.68 -12.20 14.81
CA GLU A 52 13.70 -11.23 14.37
C GLU A 52 13.54 -9.88 15.08
N SER A 53 14.40 -8.91 14.78
CA SER A 53 14.31 -7.57 15.36
C SER A 53 13.00 -6.87 15.00
N ILE A 54 12.64 -5.84 15.77
CA ILE A 54 11.56 -4.92 15.39
C ILE A 54 11.95 -4.23 14.07
N ASP A 55 11.00 -4.12 13.15
CA ASP A 55 11.18 -3.51 11.84
C ASP A 55 11.50 -2.03 11.98
N VAL A 56 12.45 -1.53 11.19
CA VAL A 56 12.91 -0.13 11.28
C VAL A 56 12.63 0.69 10.03
N ARG A 57 11.99 0.08 9.03
CA ARG A 57 11.41 0.83 7.91
C ARG A 57 10.30 1.76 8.41
N GLU A 58 10.10 2.83 7.65
CA GLU A 58 8.89 3.62 7.69
C GLU A 58 7.92 3.10 6.64
N THR A 59 6.62 3.10 6.94
CA THR A 59 5.59 2.70 5.98
C THR A 59 4.46 3.72 5.95
N PHE A 60 3.94 4.02 4.78
CA PHE A 60 2.64 4.67 4.62
C PHE A 60 1.72 3.70 3.87
N SER A 61 0.66 3.24 4.52
CA SER A 61 -0.26 2.24 3.96
C SER A 61 -1.58 2.84 3.56
N TRP A 62 -2.10 2.41 2.41
CA TRP A 62 -3.42 2.78 1.92
C TRP A 62 -4.15 1.54 1.39
N THR A 63 -5.47 1.50 1.52
CA THR A 63 -6.32 0.38 1.08
C THR A 63 -7.28 0.82 -0.01
N TYR A 64 -7.70 -0.13 -0.83
CA TYR A 64 -8.65 0.07 -1.92
C TYR A 64 -9.84 0.95 -1.50
N GLY A 65 -10.15 1.93 -2.34
CA GLY A 65 -11.28 2.84 -2.16
C GLY A 65 -12.07 2.95 -3.45
N LEU A 66 -13.35 2.59 -3.40
CA LEU A 66 -14.28 2.57 -4.54
C LEU A 66 -14.26 3.84 -5.38
N ARG A 67 -14.24 5.01 -4.72
CA ARG A 67 -14.21 6.32 -5.37
C ARG A 67 -13.01 6.54 -6.29
N PHE A 68 -12.00 5.69 -6.15
CA PHE A 68 -10.78 5.73 -6.95
C PHE A 68 -10.73 4.63 -8.00
N ASP A 69 -11.72 3.75 -8.07
CA ASP A 69 -11.76 2.69 -9.06
C ASP A 69 -12.57 3.13 -10.28
N PRO A 70 -11.95 3.30 -11.46
CA PRO A 70 -12.67 3.73 -12.66
C PRO A 70 -13.68 2.69 -13.19
N THR A 71 -13.64 1.44 -12.72
CA THR A 71 -14.62 0.41 -13.12
C THR A 71 -15.88 0.45 -12.24
N VAL A 72 -15.92 1.28 -11.20
CA VAL A 72 -17.09 1.47 -10.35
C VAL A 72 -17.84 2.69 -10.85
N GLU A 73 -18.85 2.48 -11.70
CA GLU A 73 -19.68 3.55 -12.27
C GLU A 73 -20.61 4.18 -11.23
N ASP A 74 -21.30 3.34 -10.46
CA ASP A 74 -22.23 3.76 -9.41
C ASP A 74 -21.89 3.09 -8.06
N PRO A 75 -21.26 3.83 -7.13
CA PRO A 75 -20.98 3.32 -5.78
C PRO A 75 -22.24 2.91 -5.00
N SER A 76 -23.42 3.43 -5.34
CA SER A 76 -24.68 3.08 -4.67
C SER A 76 -25.25 1.73 -5.12
N ALA A 77 -24.83 1.24 -6.29
CA ALA A 77 -25.22 -0.07 -6.82
C ALA A 77 -24.43 -1.24 -6.22
N ILE A 78 -23.48 -0.96 -5.31
CA ILE A 78 -22.63 -1.98 -4.70
C ILE A 78 -23.45 -2.83 -3.72
N PRO A 79 -23.37 -4.17 -3.82
CA PRO A 79 -24.09 -5.06 -2.90
C PRO A 79 -23.77 -4.75 -1.44
N HIS A 80 -24.81 -4.73 -0.59
CA HIS A 80 -24.67 -4.46 0.85
C HIS A 80 -23.65 -5.39 1.53
N GLU A 81 -23.61 -6.65 1.10
CA GLU A 81 -22.66 -7.65 1.61
C GLU A 81 -21.20 -7.31 1.31
N VAL A 82 -20.92 -6.54 0.26
CA VAL A 82 -19.59 -6.01 -0.04
C VAL A 82 -19.37 -4.71 0.73
N SER A 83 -20.34 -3.77 0.66
CA SER A 83 -20.15 -2.42 1.18
C SER A 83 -19.83 -2.37 2.67
N LYS A 84 -20.39 -3.29 3.47
CA LYS A 84 -20.10 -3.40 4.91
C LYS A 84 -18.66 -3.77 5.24
N HIS A 85 -17.91 -4.34 4.29
CA HIS A 85 -16.51 -4.75 4.48
C HIS A 85 -15.50 -3.75 3.91
N LEU A 86 -15.97 -2.72 3.19
CA LEU A 86 -15.09 -1.72 2.61
C LEU A 86 -14.53 -0.76 3.67
N ARG A 87 -13.21 -0.67 3.72
CA ARG A 87 -12.46 0.14 4.69
C ARG A 87 -12.20 1.54 4.15
N CYS A 88 -13.27 2.29 3.92
CA CYS A 88 -13.19 3.65 3.38
C CYS A 88 -12.98 4.68 4.50
N GLU A 89 -11.88 5.44 4.43
CA GLU A 89 -11.67 6.64 5.25
C GLU A 89 -10.86 7.71 4.49
N ASN A 90 -10.84 8.93 5.04
CA ASN A 90 -10.08 10.07 4.52
C ASN A 90 -9.02 10.61 5.50
N TYR A 91 -8.97 10.10 6.73
CA TYR A 91 -8.11 10.64 7.79
C TYR A 91 -6.65 10.81 7.33
N HIS A 92 -6.06 9.78 6.72
CA HIS A 92 -4.68 9.84 6.25
C HIS A 92 -4.47 10.89 5.15
N TRP A 93 -5.48 11.17 4.32
CA TRP A 93 -5.40 12.24 3.32
C TRP A 93 -5.53 13.64 3.92
N GLU A 94 -6.42 13.81 4.89
CA GLU A 94 -6.59 15.06 5.64
C GLU A 94 -5.32 15.37 6.44
N ALA A 95 -4.74 14.34 7.07
CA ALA A 95 -3.51 14.43 7.84
C ALA A 95 -2.27 14.75 6.99
N THR A 96 -2.30 14.47 5.69
CA THR A 96 -1.25 14.85 4.72
C THR A 96 -1.61 16.09 3.90
N SER A 97 -2.58 16.90 4.33
CA SER A 97 -3.03 18.09 3.59
C SER A 97 -1.93 19.14 3.35
N ASN A 98 -0.87 19.13 4.15
CA ASN A 98 0.31 19.95 3.94
C ASN A 98 1.15 19.51 2.72
N MET A 99 0.82 18.39 2.10
CA MET A 99 1.39 17.89 0.85
C MET A 99 0.30 17.73 -0.22
N PRO A 100 -0.08 18.81 -0.91
CA PRO A 100 -1.25 18.83 -1.80
C PRO A 100 -1.18 17.82 -2.96
N HIS A 101 0.03 17.44 -3.41
CA HIS A 101 0.22 16.50 -4.52
C HIS A 101 0.34 15.04 -4.09
N PHE A 102 0.50 14.75 -2.79
CA PHE A 102 0.78 13.39 -2.32
C PHE A 102 -0.37 12.43 -2.62
N LYS A 103 -1.59 12.82 -2.25
CA LYS A 103 -2.80 12.03 -2.49
C LYS A 103 -2.96 11.69 -3.96
N GLU A 104 -2.85 12.69 -4.83
CA GLU A 104 -3.04 12.51 -6.28
C GLU A 104 -2.01 11.52 -6.85
N ALA A 105 -0.73 11.70 -6.52
CA ALA A 105 0.33 10.82 -7.00
C ALA A 105 0.13 9.37 -6.54
N VAL A 106 -0.19 9.16 -5.26
CA VAL A 106 -0.41 7.82 -4.69
C VAL A 106 -1.65 7.16 -5.29
N VAL A 107 -2.76 7.89 -5.40
CA VAL A 107 -4.01 7.39 -6.00
C VAL A 107 -3.81 7.01 -7.47
N ASN A 108 -3.12 7.84 -8.25
CA ASN A 108 -2.84 7.54 -9.65
C ASN A 108 -1.98 6.28 -9.80
N TYR A 109 -0.96 6.11 -8.97
CA TYR A 109 -0.15 4.90 -8.97
C TYR A 109 -0.96 3.65 -8.60
N SER A 110 -1.74 3.67 -7.52
CA SER A 110 -2.55 2.49 -7.17
C SER A 110 -3.63 2.17 -8.21
N ARG A 111 -4.18 3.17 -8.91
CA ARG A 111 -5.11 2.94 -10.04
C ARG A 111 -4.42 2.17 -11.16
N SER A 112 -3.21 2.59 -11.53
CA SER A 112 -2.40 1.89 -12.53
C SER A 112 -2.07 0.47 -12.08
N CYS A 113 -1.66 0.27 -10.82
CA CYS A 113 -1.43 -1.06 -10.26
C CYS A 113 -2.70 -1.91 -10.26
N LEU A 114 -3.86 -1.36 -9.89
CA LEU A 114 -5.13 -2.09 -9.89
C LEU A 114 -5.50 -2.58 -11.29
N ALA A 115 -5.30 -1.76 -12.32
CA ALA A 115 -5.52 -2.15 -13.71
C ALA A 115 -4.59 -3.30 -14.13
N VAL A 116 -3.29 -3.22 -13.79
CA VAL A 116 -2.34 -4.31 -14.04
C VAL A 116 -2.73 -5.57 -13.28
N GLY A 117 -3.12 -5.45 -12.01
CA GLY A 117 -3.53 -6.57 -11.16
C GLY A 117 -4.73 -7.32 -11.73
N ARG A 118 -5.74 -6.60 -12.27
CA ARG A 118 -6.88 -7.21 -12.95
C ARG A 118 -6.47 -7.97 -14.21
N SER A 119 -5.52 -7.44 -14.97
CA SER A 119 -4.97 -8.16 -16.14
C SER A 119 -4.18 -9.41 -15.74
N LEU A 120 -3.40 -9.35 -14.65
CA LEU A 120 -2.67 -10.51 -14.13
C LEU A 120 -3.61 -11.62 -13.68
N VAL A 121 -4.72 -11.29 -13.00
CA VAL A 121 -5.72 -12.27 -12.57
C VAL A 121 -6.31 -13.05 -13.75
N LYS A 122 -6.57 -12.38 -14.87
CA LYS A 122 -7.01 -13.02 -16.12
C LYS A 122 -5.96 -13.97 -16.68
N ILE A 123 -4.69 -13.53 -16.68
CA ILE A 123 -3.56 -14.37 -17.12
C ILE A 123 -3.41 -15.59 -16.19
N PHE A 124 -3.59 -15.44 -14.88
CA PHE A 124 -3.55 -16.55 -13.94
C PHE A 124 -4.65 -17.58 -14.21
N ALA A 125 -5.88 -17.13 -14.47
CA ALA A 125 -6.97 -18.02 -14.86
C ALA A 125 -6.60 -18.85 -16.12
N LEU A 126 -6.09 -18.18 -17.16
CA LEU A 126 -5.65 -18.85 -18.39
C LEU A 126 -4.51 -19.85 -18.15
N SER A 127 -3.54 -19.51 -17.28
CA SER A 127 -2.42 -20.40 -16.95
C SER A 127 -2.83 -21.66 -16.18
N LEU A 128 -4.04 -21.66 -15.63
CA LEU A 128 -4.66 -22.78 -14.93
C LEU A 128 -5.67 -23.53 -15.81
N ASP A 129 -5.67 -23.27 -17.13
CA ASP A 129 -6.63 -23.81 -18.10
C ASP A 129 -8.10 -23.49 -17.76
N LEU A 130 -8.35 -22.32 -17.14
CA LEU A 130 -9.68 -21.82 -16.82
C LEU A 130 -10.11 -20.71 -17.81
N PRO A 131 -11.42 -20.41 -17.93
CA PRO A 131 -11.88 -19.24 -18.66
C PRO A 131 -11.19 -17.95 -18.19
N GLU A 132 -10.89 -17.02 -19.11
CA GLU A 132 -10.18 -15.76 -18.79
C GLU A 132 -10.87 -14.95 -17.68
N ASP A 133 -12.20 -15.02 -17.61
CA ASP A 133 -13.05 -14.31 -16.67
C ASP A 133 -13.39 -15.11 -15.41
N PHE A 134 -12.86 -16.34 -15.25
CA PHE A 134 -13.19 -17.24 -14.14
C PHE A 134 -13.04 -16.59 -12.75
N LEU A 135 -12.05 -15.71 -12.61
CA LEU A 135 -11.76 -15.00 -11.36
C LEU A 135 -12.37 -13.58 -11.30
N ALA A 136 -12.98 -13.08 -12.38
CA ALA A 136 -13.38 -11.67 -12.51
C ALA A 136 -14.23 -11.17 -11.34
N ASP A 137 -15.26 -11.94 -10.95
CA ASP A 137 -16.18 -11.58 -9.86
C ASP A 137 -15.48 -11.47 -8.49
N LYS A 138 -14.37 -12.20 -8.29
CA LYS A 138 -13.59 -12.14 -7.05
C LYS A 138 -12.73 -10.88 -6.96
N PHE A 139 -12.57 -10.15 -8.07
CA PHE A 139 -11.76 -8.95 -8.20
C PHE A 139 -12.56 -7.71 -8.62
N SER A 140 -13.90 -7.76 -8.52
CA SER A 140 -14.78 -6.61 -8.72
C SER A 140 -14.52 -5.52 -7.67
N TYR A 141 -14.36 -5.92 -6.40
CA TYR A 141 -14.07 -5.02 -5.27
C TYR A 141 -12.94 -5.63 -4.41
N PRO A 142 -11.69 -5.61 -4.89
CA PRO A 142 -10.62 -6.36 -4.24
C PRO A 142 -10.19 -5.73 -2.92
N ASP A 143 -9.78 -6.55 -1.95
CA ASP A 143 -9.08 -6.09 -0.74
C ASP A 143 -7.62 -5.75 -1.06
N ALA A 144 -7.42 -4.89 -2.05
CA ALA A 144 -6.10 -4.44 -2.49
C ALA A 144 -5.53 -3.41 -1.49
N ALA A 145 -4.23 -3.49 -1.26
CA ALA A 145 -3.51 -2.56 -0.39
C ALA A 145 -2.23 -2.09 -1.06
N LEU A 146 -1.82 -0.87 -0.74
CA LEU A 146 -0.57 -0.27 -1.14
C LEU A 146 0.25 0.02 0.12
N ALA A 147 1.50 -0.41 0.12
CA ALA A 147 2.48 -0.06 1.14
C ALA A 147 3.63 0.73 0.50
N LEU A 148 3.71 2.02 0.79
CA LEU A 148 4.85 2.85 0.45
C LEU A 148 5.89 2.68 1.55
N ASN A 149 7.06 2.14 1.23
CA ASN A 149 8.09 1.82 2.20
C ASN A 149 9.33 2.70 2.02
N TYR A 150 9.84 3.22 3.12
CA TYR A 150 11.10 3.96 3.16
C TYR A 150 12.07 3.28 4.12
N TYR A 151 13.25 2.97 3.60
CA TYR A 151 14.31 2.25 4.29
C TYR A 151 15.40 3.25 4.68
N PRO A 152 15.35 3.84 5.88
CA PRO A 152 16.42 4.71 6.32
C PRO A 152 17.73 3.92 6.42
N PRO A 153 18.90 4.56 6.20
CA PRO A 153 20.19 3.89 6.42
C PRO A 153 20.26 3.31 7.83
N ILE A 154 20.61 2.03 7.91
CA ILE A 154 20.91 1.33 9.15
C ILE A 154 22.40 1.04 9.20
N GLU A 155 22.99 1.06 10.40
CA GLU A 155 24.37 0.61 10.56
C GLU A 155 24.47 -0.86 10.16
N VAL A 156 25.31 -1.14 9.16
CA VAL A 156 25.56 -2.52 8.73
C VAL A 156 26.43 -3.19 9.79
N PRO A 157 25.97 -4.27 10.44
CA PRO A 157 26.77 -4.95 11.44
C PRO A 157 28.06 -5.48 10.80
N LYS A 158 29.18 -5.38 11.52
CA LYS A 158 30.48 -5.90 11.05
C LYS A 158 30.50 -7.43 10.95
N CYS A 159 29.55 -8.12 11.58
CA CYS A 159 29.42 -9.57 11.58
C CYS A 159 27.95 -9.99 11.48
N THR A 160 27.65 -11.04 10.73
CA THR A 160 26.29 -11.54 10.48
C THR A 160 25.59 -12.12 11.72
N THR A 161 26.35 -12.40 12.79
CA THR A 161 25.86 -12.94 14.07
C THR A 161 25.73 -11.89 15.16
N ASP A 162 25.84 -10.60 14.83
CA ASP A 162 25.71 -9.53 15.82
C ASP A 162 24.27 -9.49 16.37
N PRO A 163 24.05 -9.71 17.68
CA PRO A 163 22.72 -9.66 18.28
C PRO A 163 22.10 -8.25 18.25
N THR A 164 22.89 -7.22 17.92
CA THR A 164 22.41 -5.84 17.70
C THR A 164 22.00 -5.58 16.25
N SER A 165 22.17 -6.56 15.35
CA SER A 165 21.71 -6.48 13.96
C SER A 165 20.21 -6.20 13.90
N ARG A 166 19.84 -5.18 13.10
CA ARG A 166 18.45 -4.77 12.89
C ARG A 166 18.06 -5.09 11.46
N ALA A 167 17.08 -5.97 11.28
CA ALA A 167 16.39 -6.11 10.01
C ALA A 167 15.57 -4.83 9.74
N SER A 168 15.67 -4.28 8.53
CA SER A 168 14.77 -3.18 8.18
C SER A 168 13.32 -3.64 8.07
N ILE A 169 13.15 -4.87 7.59
CA ILE A 169 11.90 -5.61 7.53
C ILE A 169 12.24 -7.06 7.79
N GLY A 170 11.56 -7.70 8.75
CA GLY A 170 11.78 -9.10 9.05
C GLY A 170 11.31 -10.04 7.94
N SER A 171 11.85 -11.25 7.89
CA SER A 171 11.43 -12.25 6.90
C SER A 171 9.95 -12.64 7.05
N HIS A 172 9.19 -12.66 5.95
CA HIS A 172 7.76 -12.95 5.97
C HIS A 172 7.26 -13.35 4.58
N THR A 173 6.02 -13.82 4.53
CA THR A 173 5.21 -13.96 3.31
C THR A 173 4.04 -12.99 3.38
N ASP A 174 3.64 -12.43 2.25
CA ASP A 174 2.44 -11.60 2.18
C ASP A 174 1.16 -12.45 2.36
N PHE A 175 0.08 -11.80 2.82
CA PHE A 175 -1.21 -12.44 3.06
C PHE A 175 -2.13 -12.43 1.82
N GLN A 176 -1.86 -11.58 0.84
CA GLN A 176 -2.71 -11.39 -0.34
C GLN A 176 -2.42 -12.44 -1.43
N LEU A 177 -3.28 -12.56 -2.44
CA LEU A 177 -3.12 -13.53 -3.53
C LEU A 177 -1.78 -13.37 -4.26
N PHE A 178 -1.36 -12.13 -4.52
CA PHE A 178 -0.08 -11.81 -5.14
C PHE A 178 0.33 -10.37 -4.80
N THR A 179 1.63 -10.09 -4.95
CA THR A 179 2.24 -8.78 -4.72
C THR A 179 2.93 -8.30 -5.99
N MET A 180 2.75 -7.02 -6.32
CA MET A 180 3.56 -6.31 -7.32
C MET A 180 4.47 -5.34 -6.57
N LEU A 181 5.77 -5.40 -6.83
CA LEU A 181 6.79 -4.61 -6.14
C LEU A 181 7.61 -3.78 -7.13
#